data_AF-A0A434Q0V0-F1
#
_entry.id   AF-A0A434Q0V0-F1
#
_cell.length_a   1.000
_cell.length_b   1.000
_cell.length_c   1.000
_cell.angle_alpha   90.00
_cell.angle_beta   90.00
_cell.angle_gamma   90.00
#
_symmetry.space_group_name_H-M   'P 1'
#
loop_
_entity.id
_entity.type
_entity.pdbx_description
1 polymer ?
#
loop_
_entity_poly.entity_id
_entity_poly.type
_entity_poly.pdbx_seq_one_letter_code
_entity_poly.pdbx_strand_id
1 'polypeptide(L)'
;MLTGTEWPERYDSPIVGLFLLICDLAINPTRGFPLDIEFFEDFIRDVDPGARFTRLCLAAAETPELAQAVQNFSAQEYEHVAARLSERCGYDDPRTGLAAVVGLLGDKGPVDALMEEHRTFNYAGVNMPVRVLVSHFIAFCRDKQRSPEFFCWPGIWMAGDNFNPEAGSLFVTHLSLFQDRGDTEQIFPRAVRGRSPENIKKLVNTFFGGMLVFDLALQWVLEPGPFRYDFKWLTGKSENAALIALASDSSRSTTARILTPAL
;
A
#
# COMPACT_ATOMS: atom_id res chain seq x y z
N MET A 1 -21.07 -13.96 -15.84
CA MET A 1 -19.86 -13.83 -15.00
C MET A 1 -18.64 -13.98 -15.91
N LEU A 2 -17.63 -13.11 -15.83
CA LEU A 2 -16.52 -13.11 -16.81
C LEU A 2 -15.67 -14.40 -16.80
N THR A 3 -15.66 -15.11 -15.67
CA THR A 3 -14.95 -16.39 -15.47
C THR A 3 -15.72 -17.61 -15.97
N GLY A 4 -17.00 -17.47 -16.34
CA GLY A 4 -17.86 -18.59 -16.76
C GLY A 4 -18.27 -19.55 -15.63
N THR A 5 -17.95 -19.25 -14.38
CA THR A 5 -18.26 -20.09 -13.21
C THR A 5 -19.63 -19.79 -12.60
N GLU A 6 -20.22 -20.78 -11.92
CA GLU A 6 -21.42 -20.59 -11.12
C GLU A 6 -21.14 -19.77 -9.85
N TRP A 7 -22.20 -19.23 -9.25
CA TRP A 7 -22.08 -18.45 -8.02
C TRP A 7 -21.75 -19.35 -6.83
N PRO A 8 -20.74 -19.03 -6.00
CA PRO A 8 -20.38 -19.86 -4.86
C PRO A 8 -21.43 -19.78 -3.76
N GLU A 9 -21.83 -20.94 -3.21
CA GLU A 9 -22.77 -21.01 -2.08
C GLU A 9 -22.10 -20.77 -0.72
N ARG A 10 -20.76 -20.89 -0.66
CA ARG A 10 -19.98 -20.81 0.58
C ARG A 10 -18.77 -19.89 0.43
N TYR A 11 -18.36 -19.28 1.55
CA TYR A 11 -17.21 -18.36 1.59
C TYR A 11 -15.87 -19.07 1.40
N ASP A 12 -15.80 -20.37 1.72
CA ASP A 12 -14.61 -21.23 1.59
C ASP A 12 -14.57 -21.96 0.23
N SER A 13 -15.42 -21.57 -0.72
CA SER A 13 -15.43 -22.16 -2.06
C SER A 13 -14.14 -21.86 -2.83
N PRO A 14 -13.60 -22.81 -3.60
CA PRO A 14 -12.46 -22.58 -4.50
C PRO A 14 -12.65 -21.41 -5.48
N ILE A 15 -13.89 -21.17 -5.90
CA ILE A 15 -14.23 -20.05 -6.79
C ILE A 15 -14.00 -18.69 -6.09
N VAL A 16 -14.30 -18.60 -4.79
CA VAL A 16 -14.01 -17.40 -3.99
C VAL A 16 -12.49 -17.22 -3.86
N GLY A 17 -11.76 -18.32 -3.63
CA GLY A 17 -10.30 -18.32 -3.59
C GLY A 17 -9.67 -17.79 -4.88
N LEU A 18 -10.12 -18.30 -6.02
CA LEU A 18 -9.69 -17.84 -7.35
C LEU A 18 -10.03 -16.36 -7.59
N PHE A 19 -11.25 -15.93 -7.24
CA PHE A 19 -11.66 -14.53 -7.38
C PHE A 19 -10.77 -13.58 -6.58
N LEU A 20 -10.50 -13.89 -5.31
CA LEU A 20 -9.65 -13.07 -4.46
C LEU A 20 -8.20 -13.02 -4.96
N LEU A 21 -7.70 -14.14 -5.50
CA LEU A 21 -6.37 -14.17 -6.11
C LEU A 21 -6.32 -13.30 -7.38
N ILE A 22 -7.35 -13.34 -8.23
CA ILE A 22 -7.46 -12.43 -9.37
C ILE A 22 -7.44 -10.96 -8.92
N CYS A 23 -8.17 -10.62 -7.86
CA CYS A 23 -8.14 -9.27 -7.27
C CYS A 23 -6.73 -8.91 -6.78
N ASP A 24 -6.06 -9.81 -6.08
CA ASP A 24 -4.69 -9.60 -5.59
C ASP A 24 -3.71 -9.31 -6.75
N LEU A 25 -3.74 -10.12 -7.82
CA LEU A 25 -2.90 -9.90 -8.99
C LEU A 25 -3.26 -8.62 -9.75
N ALA A 26 -4.55 -8.27 -9.79
CA ALA A 26 -5.02 -7.08 -10.50
C ALA A 26 -4.54 -5.78 -9.84
N ILE A 27 -4.62 -5.69 -8.51
CA ILE A 27 -4.24 -4.47 -7.76
C ILE A 27 -2.73 -4.34 -7.52
N ASN A 28 -1.96 -5.41 -7.73
CA ASN A 28 -0.51 -5.44 -7.54
C ASN A 28 0.22 -5.62 -8.89
N PRO A 29 0.27 -4.59 -9.76
CA PRO A 29 1.10 -4.65 -10.96
C PRO A 29 2.59 -4.64 -10.59
N THR A 30 3.40 -5.21 -11.49
CA THR A 30 4.86 -5.30 -11.35
C THR A 30 5.60 -4.33 -12.28
N ARG A 31 5.04 -4.04 -13.45
CA ARG A 31 5.60 -3.13 -14.45
C ARG A 31 5.41 -1.67 -14.07
N GLY A 32 6.40 -0.83 -14.35
CA GLY A 32 6.44 0.58 -13.97
C GLY A 32 6.93 0.81 -12.54
N PHE A 33 6.64 -0.11 -11.63
CA PHE A 33 7.29 -0.24 -10.32
C PHE A 33 6.87 -1.59 -9.70
N PRO A 34 7.81 -2.45 -9.25
CA PRO A 34 9.26 -2.23 -9.16
C PRO A 34 10.04 -2.62 -10.42
N LEU A 35 9.41 -3.22 -11.43
CA LEU A 35 10.05 -3.64 -12.67
C LEU A 35 9.91 -2.57 -13.77
N ASP A 36 10.77 -2.65 -14.77
CA ASP A 36 10.75 -1.74 -15.91
C ASP A 36 9.50 -1.91 -16.77
N ILE A 37 9.18 -0.85 -17.53
CA ILE A 37 8.14 -0.90 -18.56
C ILE A 37 8.77 -1.52 -19.81
N GLU A 38 8.29 -2.70 -20.20
CA GLU A 38 8.77 -3.39 -21.42
C GLU A 38 8.23 -2.73 -22.69
N PHE A 39 6.92 -2.44 -22.72
CA PHE A 39 6.21 -1.88 -23.87
C PHE A 39 5.30 -0.74 -23.42
N PHE A 40 5.63 0.50 -23.81
CA PHE A 40 4.89 1.68 -23.37
C PHE A 40 3.46 1.73 -23.92
N GLU A 41 3.23 1.18 -25.10
CA GLU A 41 1.91 1.11 -25.75
C GLU A 41 0.91 0.29 -24.94
N ASP A 42 1.41 -0.72 -24.23
CA ASP A 42 0.61 -1.62 -23.40
C ASP A 42 0.55 -1.19 -21.92
N PHE A 43 1.27 -0.13 -21.54
CA PHE A 43 1.48 0.24 -20.14
C PHE A 43 0.18 0.37 -19.34
N ILE A 44 -0.83 1.07 -19.89
CA ILE A 44 -2.13 1.22 -19.22
C ILE A 44 -2.77 -0.15 -18.95
N ARG A 45 -2.70 -1.08 -19.91
CA ARG A 45 -3.23 -2.42 -19.75
C ARG A 45 -2.46 -3.23 -18.71
N ASP A 46 -1.19 -2.93 -18.55
CA ASP A 46 -0.29 -3.62 -17.63
C ASP A 46 -0.38 -3.11 -16.20
N VAL A 47 -0.86 -1.89 -15.97
CA VAL A 47 -0.92 -1.30 -14.61
C VAL A 47 -2.31 -0.94 -14.12
N ASP A 48 -3.28 -0.71 -15.02
CA ASP A 48 -4.65 -0.38 -14.62
C ASP A 48 -5.33 -1.60 -13.97
N PRO A 49 -5.78 -1.51 -12.70
CA PRO A 49 -6.38 -2.65 -12.01
C PRO A 49 -7.63 -3.19 -12.71
N GLY A 50 -8.44 -2.33 -13.35
CA GLY A 50 -9.65 -2.76 -14.06
C GLY A 50 -9.34 -3.56 -15.32
N ALA A 51 -8.38 -3.09 -16.11
CA ALA A 51 -7.88 -3.78 -17.29
C ALA A 51 -7.24 -5.13 -16.91
N ARG A 52 -6.40 -5.13 -15.87
CA ARG A 52 -5.76 -6.36 -15.35
C ARG A 52 -6.79 -7.36 -14.87
N PHE A 53 -7.74 -6.94 -14.03
CA PHE A 53 -8.83 -7.79 -13.54
C PHE A 53 -9.60 -8.45 -14.68
N THR A 54 -9.98 -7.66 -15.69
CA THR A 54 -10.72 -8.16 -16.86
C THR A 54 -9.93 -9.24 -17.60
N ARG A 55 -8.63 -9.00 -17.86
CA ARG A 55 -7.76 -9.97 -18.56
C ARG A 55 -7.56 -11.25 -17.74
N LEU A 56 -7.34 -11.12 -16.45
CA LEU A 56 -7.18 -12.27 -15.54
C LEU A 56 -8.46 -13.11 -15.45
N CYS A 57 -9.65 -12.49 -15.43
CA CYS A 57 -10.91 -13.21 -15.49
C CYS A 57 -11.08 -13.99 -16.80
N LEU A 58 -10.72 -13.40 -17.94
CA LEU A 58 -10.76 -14.07 -19.24
C LEU A 58 -9.76 -15.24 -19.28
N ALA A 59 -8.54 -15.04 -18.78
CA ALA A 59 -7.54 -16.11 -18.67
C ALA A 59 -8.02 -17.28 -17.79
N ALA A 60 -8.73 -16.97 -16.69
CA ALA A 60 -9.36 -17.98 -15.84
C ALA A 60 -10.49 -18.72 -16.57
N ALA A 61 -11.32 -18.02 -17.36
CA ALA A 61 -12.38 -18.65 -18.16
C ALA A 61 -11.81 -19.60 -19.23
N GLU A 62 -10.64 -19.28 -19.80
CA GLU A 62 -9.91 -20.11 -20.77
C GLU A 62 -9.12 -21.27 -20.11
N THR A 63 -9.10 -21.34 -18.79
CA THR A 63 -8.35 -22.34 -18.00
C THR A 63 -9.26 -22.91 -16.89
N PRO A 64 -10.34 -23.63 -17.25
CA PRO A 64 -11.42 -23.99 -16.32
C PRO A 64 -10.95 -24.83 -15.12
N GLU A 65 -9.85 -25.55 -15.24
CA GLU A 65 -9.23 -26.31 -14.16
C GLU A 65 -8.86 -25.42 -12.94
N LEU A 66 -8.59 -24.12 -13.16
CA LEU A 66 -8.28 -23.19 -12.07
C LEU A 66 -9.46 -22.92 -11.15
N ALA A 67 -10.70 -23.16 -11.59
CA ALA A 67 -11.90 -22.99 -10.78
C ALA A 67 -11.93 -23.92 -9.55
N GLN A 68 -11.12 -24.98 -9.55
CA GLN A 68 -10.99 -25.93 -8.45
C GLN A 68 -9.56 -25.98 -7.88
N ALA A 69 -8.68 -25.03 -8.24
CA ALA A 69 -7.29 -25.09 -7.86
C ALA A 69 -7.00 -24.59 -6.42
N VAL A 70 -7.90 -23.81 -5.81
CA VAL A 70 -7.73 -23.29 -4.44
C VAL A 70 -8.62 -24.08 -3.49
N GLN A 71 -8.10 -25.16 -2.90
CA GLN A 71 -8.86 -26.00 -1.98
C GLN A 71 -8.50 -25.72 -0.52
N ASN A 72 -7.22 -25.48 -0.25
CA ASN A 72 -6.68 -25.35 1.10
C ASN A 72 -6.20 -23.93 1.43
N PHE A 73 -6.29 -23.00 0.48
CA PHE A 73 -5.83 -21.61 0.63
C PHE A 73 -4.35 -21.53 1.06
N SER A 74 -3.51 -22.36 0.46
CA SER A 74 -2.08 -22.52 0.77
C SER A 74 -1.17 -21.68 -0.12
N ALA A 75 0.07 -21.47 0.33
CA ALA A 75 1.11 -20.79 -0.44
C ALA A 75 1.31 -21.44 -1.83
N GLN A 76 1.34 -22.78 -1.88
CA GLN A 76 1.56 -23.54 -3.12
C GLN A 76 0.42 -23.33 -4.12
N GLU A 77 -0.83 -23.29 -3.65
CA GLU A 77 -1.99 -23.02 -4.50
C GLU A 77 -1.95 -21.57 -5.01
N TYR A 78 -1.58 -20.60 -4.16
CA TYR A 78 -1.38 -19.22 -4.60
C TYR A 78 -0.34 -19.15 -5.73
N GLU A 79 0.84 -19.71 -5.51
CA GLU A 79 1.93 -19.67 -6.48
C GLU A 79 1.56 -20.36 -7.79
N HIS A 80 0.91 -21.52 -7.72
CA HIS A 80 0.48 -22.26 -8.89
C HIS A 80 -0.51 -21.47 -9.75
N VAL A 81 -1.59 -20.98 -9.12
CA VAL A 81 -2.64 -20.25 -9.83
C VAL A 81 -2.12 -18.91 -10.34
N ALA A 82 -1.32 -18.19 -9.53
CA ALA A 82 -0.75 -16.91 -9.91
C ALA A 82 0.21 -17.02 -11.09
N ALA A 83 1.09 -18.02 -11.10
CA ALA A 83 1.98 -18.27 -12.23
C ALA A 83 1.17 -18.57 -13.50
N ARG A 84 0.15 -19.43 -13.40
CA ARG A 84 -0.66 -19.81 -14.56
C ARG A 84 -1.43 -18.63 -15.15
N LEU A 85 -2.06 -17.81 -14.31
CA LEU A 85 -2.80 -16.64 -14.78
C LEU A 85 -1.87 -15.57 -15.36
N SER A 86 -0.72 -15.33 -14.74
CA SER A 86 0.26 -14.33 -15.19
C SER A 86 0.85 -14.73 -16.55
N GLU A 87 1.25 -15.99 -16.70
CA GLU A 87 1.73 -16.57 -17.96
C GLU A 87 0.70 -16.38 -19.08
N ARG A 88 -0.57 -16.72 -18.81
CA ARG A 88 -1.65 -16.58 -19.81
C ARG A 88 -1.94 -15.14 -20.20
N CYS A 89 -1.72 -14.18 -19.29
CA CYS A 89 -1.93 -12.76 -19.56
C CYS A 89 -0.71 -12.06 -20.18
N GLY A 90 0.46 -12.71 -20.20
CA GLY A 90 1.74 -12.09 -20.56
C GLY A 90 2.25 -11.11 -19.51
N TYR A 91 1.91 -11.32 -18.24
CA TYR A 91 2.42 -10.55 -17.10
C TYR A 91 3.63 -11.24 -16.46
N ASP A 92 4.43 -10.46 -15.76
CA ASP A 92 5.49 -11.01 -14.91
C ASP A 92 4.88 -11.89 -13.80
N ASP A 93 5.65 -12.89 -13.37
CA ASP A 93 5.35 -13.61 -12.15
C ASP A 93 5.36 -12.62 -10.96
N PRO A 94 4.31 -12.56 -10.12
CA PRO A 94 4.24 -11.62 -9.01
C PRO A 94 5.42 -11.76 -8.03
N ARG A 95 6.02 -12.95 -7.93
CA ARG A 95 7.20 -13.21 -7.10
C ARG A 95 8.43 -12.46 -7.59
N THR A 96 8.54 -12.19 -8.89
CA THR A 96 9.63 -11.40 -9.47
C THR A 96 9.56 -9.96 -8.99
N GLY A 97 8.38 -9.35 -8.97
CA GLY A 97 8.19 -8.01 -8.43
C GLY A 97 8.53 -7.95 -6.93
N LEU A 98 8.03 -8.90 -6.14
CA LEU A 98 8.36 -8.99 -4.72
C LEU A 98 9.88 -9.16 -4.50
N ALA A 99 10.52 -10.02 -5.28
CA ALA A 99 11.96 -10.26 -5.22
C ALA A 99 12.78 -9.01 -5.58
N ALA A 100 12.35 -8.22 -6.57
CA ALA A 100 13.01 -6.97 -6.92
C ALA A 100 13.02 -5.97 -5.76
N VAL A 101 11.92 -5.84 -5.02
CA VAL A 101 11.85 -4.98 -3.83
C VAL A 101 12.67 -5.53 -2.67
N VAL A 102 12.54 -6.83 -2.39
CA VAL A 102 13.28 -7.46 -1.28
C VAL A 102 14.78 -7.48 -1.55
N GLY A 103 15.20 -7.55 -2.81
CA GLY A 103 16.59 -7.48 -3.25
C GLY A 103 17.26 -6.13 -2.97
N LEU A 104 16.49 -5.09 -2.61
CA LEU A 104 17.04 -3.79 -2.17
C LEU A 104 17.60 -3.83 -0.74
N LEU A 105 17.40 -4.93 0.00
CA LEU A 105 17.80 -5.08 1.39
C LEU A 105 19.13 -5.80 1.55
N GLY A 106 19.83 -5.54 2.66
CA GLY A 106 20.97 -6.32 3.12
C GLY A 106 22.36 -5.79 2.73
N ASP A 107 22.43 -4.65 2.06
CA ASP A 107 23.68 -3.99 1.67
C ASP A 107 24.18 -2.95 2.70
N LYS A 108 23.45 -2.77 3.82
CA LYS A 108 23.66 -1.71 4.83
C LYS A 108 23.59 -0.30 4.26
N GLY A 109 22.91 -0.13 3.13
CA GLY A 109 22.73 1.12 2.43
C GLY A 109 21.53 1.94 2.92
N PRO A 110 21.09 2.92 2.12
CA PRO A 110 19.97 3.81 2.47
C PRO A 110 18.66 3.07 2.74
N VAL A 111 18.40 1.94 2.08
CA VAL A 111 17.18 1.16 2.26
C VAL A 111 17.19 0.45 3.61
N ASP A 112 18.30 -0.15 4.02
CA ASP A 112 18.44 -0.75 5.36
C ASP A 112 18.32 0.31 6.47
N ALA A 113 18.88 1.51 6.26
CA ALA A 113 18.68 2.63 7.18
C ALA A 113 17.20 3.05 7.27
N LEU A 114 16.48 3.07 6.15
CA LEU A 114 15.04 3.31 6.12
C LEU A 114 14.26 2.20 6.85
N MET A 115 14.68 0.94 6.73
CA MET A 115 14.06 -0.16 7.46
C MET A 115 14.30 -0.08 8.97
N GLU A 116 15.41 0.52 9.41
CA GLU A 116 15.65 0.82 10.83
C GLU A 116 14.75 1.98 11.32
N GLU A 117 14.51 3.00 10.50
CA GLU A 117 13.51 4.03 10.78
C GLU A 117 12.11 3.40 10.91
N HIS A 118 11.76 2.48 9.99
CA HIS A 118 10.53 1.69 10.08
C HIS A 118 10.50 0.78 11.31
N ARG A 119 11.62 0.22 11.77
CA ARG A 119 11.72 -0.62 12.98
C ARG A 119 11.64 0.16 14.29
N THR A 120 11.91 1.46 14.26
CA THR A 120 11.87 2.32 15.46
C THR A 120 10.73 3.34 15.46
N PHE A 121 10.09 3.58 14.31
CA PHE A 121 9.21 4.72 14.04
C PHE A 121 9.90 6.08 14.23
N ASN A 122 11.24 6.11 14.23
CA ASN A 122 11.99 7.34 14.31
C ASN A 122 12.51 7.74 12.94
N TYR A 123 11.60 8.21 12.09
CA TYR A 123 11.94 8.65 10.75
C TYR A 123 12.67 9.99 10.73
N ALA A 124 13.53 10.16 9.73
CA ALA A 124 14.11 11.46 9.41
C ALA A 124 13.02 12.42 8.87
N GLY A 125 13.19 13.73 9.11
CA GLY A 125 12.17 14.73 8.75
C GLY A 125 12.03 15.01 7.25
N VAL A 126 13.11 14.86 6.47
CA VAL A 126 13.09 15.15 5.02
C VAL A 126 12.35 14.05 4.27
N ASN A 127 11.34 14.43 3.49
CA ASN A 127 10.47 13.53 2.73
C ASN A 127 9.82 12.43 3.60
N MET A 128 9.50 12.77 4.85
CA MET A 128 9.04 11.79 5.83
C MET A 128 7.81 10.99 5.36
N PRO A 129 6.75 11.59 4.77
CA PRO A 129 5.61 10.82 4.27
C PRO A 129 6.01 9.73 3.26
N VAL A 130 6.91 10.04 2.32
CA VAL A 130 7.42 9.09 1.33
C VAL A 130 8.22 7.98 2.00
N ARG A 131 9.10 8.33 2.96
CA ARG A 131 9.87 7.34 3.75
C ARG A 131 8.95 6.34 4.46
N VAL A 132 7.90 6.84 5.11
CA VAL A 132 6.91 5.98 5.78
C VAL A 132 6.26 5.05 4.77
N LEU A 133 5.67 5.58 3.69
CA LEU A 133 4.97 4.77 2.69
C LEU A 133 5.87 3.71 2.06
N VAL A 134 7.08 4.09 1.64
CA VAL A 134 8.04 3.17 1.00
C VAL A 134 8.50 2.09 1.97
N SER A 135 8.79 2.43 3.22
CA SER A 135 9.26 1.44 4.20
C SER A 135 8.18 0.42 4.57
N HIS A 136 6.92 0.86 4.68
CA HIS A 136 5.77 -0.03 4.85
C HIS A 136 5.53 -0.90 3.62
N PHE A 137 5.68 -0.35 2.41
CA PHE A 137 5.62 -1.12 1.17
C PHE A 137 6.69 -2.21 1.10
N ILE A 138 7.95 -1.90 1.46
CA ILE A 138 9.03 -2.88 1.51
C ILE A 138 8.74 -3.98 2.55
N ALA A 139 8.26 -3.59 3.74
CA ALA A 139 7.84 -4.55 4.76
C ALA A 139 6.73 -5.49 4.25
N PHE A 140 5.73 -4.92 3.58
CA PHE A 140 4.66 -5.68 2.92
C PHE A 140 5.21 -6.65 1.87
N CYS A 141 6.07 -6.20 0.96
CA CYS A 141 6.64 -7.08 -0.07
C CYS A 141 7.44 -8.24 0.53
N ARG A 142 8.26 -7.96 1.55
CA ARG A 142 9.06 -8.99 2.24
C ARG A 142 8.17 -10.04 2.92
N ASP A 143 7.12 -9.60 3.59
CA ASP A 143 6.26 -10.51 4.34
C ASP A 143 5.31 -11.26 3.37
N LYS A 144 4.80 -10.60 2.32
CA LYS A 144 4.00 -11.23 1.25
C LYS A 144 4.80 -12.25 0.46
N GLN A 145 6.09 -12.04 0.24
CA GLN A 145 6.94 -13.05 -0.39
C GLN A 145 7.04 -14.33 0.44
N ARG A 146 6.94 -14.24 1.78
CA ARG A 146 7.07 -15.38 2.70
C ARG A 146 5.75 -16.10 2.95
N SER A 147 4.64 -15.37 2.94
CA SER A 147 3.31 -15.89 3.27
C SER A 147 2.25 -15.33 2.32
N PRO A 148 2.38 -15.54 0.99
CA PRO A 148 1.48 -14.93 0.00
C PRO A 148 0.01 -15.29 0.23
N GLU A 149 -0.27 -16.50 0.70
CA GLU A 149 -1.58 -17.01 1.04
C GLU A 149 -2.28 -16.19 2.13
N PHE A 150 -1.53 -15.69 3.12
CA PHE A 150 -2.07 -14.83 4.17
C PHE A 150 -2.53 -13.49 3.58
N PHE A 151 -1.74 -12.89 2.69
CA PHE A 151 -2.07 -11.60 2.09
C PHE A 151 -3.17 -11.70 1.02
N CYS A 152 -3.29 -12.85 0.36
CA CYS A 152 -4.36 -13.10 -0.61
C CYS A 152 -5.68 -13.49 0.06
N TRP A 153 -5.64 -14.30 1.12
CA TRP A 153 -6.83 -14.84 1.78
C TRP A 153 -6.79 -14.64 3.31
N PRO A 154 -6.65 -13.41 3.80
CA PRO A 154 -6.49 -13.15 5.24
C PRO A 154 -7.71 -13.62 6.05
N GLY A 155 -8.92 -13.59 5.46
CA GLY A 155 -10.14 -14.08 6.12
C GLY A 155 -10.09 -15.57 6.49
N ILE A 156 -9.45 -16.41 5.66
CA ILE A 156 -9.29 -17.84 5.92
C ILE A 156 -8.24 -18.07 7.02
N TRP A 157 -7.16 -17.30 7.00
CA TRP A 157 -6.04 -17.44 7.95
C TRP A 157 -6.25 -16.74 9.29
N MET A 158 -7.28 -15.90 9.42
CA MET A 158 -7.62 -15.19 10.65
C MET A 158 -8.86 -15.74 11.37
N ALA A 159 -9.47 -16.82 10.85
CA ALA A 159 -10.70 -17.39 11.39
C ALA A 159 -10.59 -18.89 11.63
N GLY A 160 -11.37 -19.39 12.59
CA GLY A 160 -11.51 -20.82 12.87
C GLY A 160 -10.18 -21.51 13.20
N ASP A 161 -10.05 -22.75 12.75
CA ASP A 161 -8.92 -23.63 13.06
C ASP A 161 -7.63 -23.29 12.30
N ASN A 162 -7.72 -22.43 11.27
CA ASN A 162 -6.56 -21.98 10.48
C ASN A 162 -5.81 -20.83 11.15
N PHE A 163 -6.39 -20.21 12.18
CA PHE A 163 -5.70 -19.16 12.91
C PHE A 163 -4.46 -19.71 13.60
N ASN A 164 -3.33 -19.06 13.35
CA ASN A 164 -2.10 -19.29 14.08
C ASN A 164 -1.48 -17.97 14.59
N PRO A 165 -0.61 -18.02 15.61
CA PRO A 165 0.01 -16.81 16.16
C PRO A 165 0.81 -15.98 15.15
N GLU A 166 1.37 -16.61 14.11
CA GLU A 166 2.16 -15.93 13.08
C GLU A 166 1.24 -15.09 12.17
N ALA A 167 0.11 -15.65 11.72
CA ALA A 167 -0.93 -14.94 10.97
C ALA A 167 -1.48 -13.76 11.78
N GLY A 168 -1.72 -13.96 13.09
CA GLY A 168 -2.11 -12.87 13.99
C GLY A 168 -1.04 -11.77 14.08
N SER A 169 0.24 -12.15 14.13
CA SER A 169 1.36 -11.19 14.15
C SER A 169 1.48 -10.43 12.82
N LEU A 170 1.33 -11.11 11.68
CA LEU A 170 1.30 -10.48 10.36
C LEU A 170 0.15 -9.48 10.27
N PHE A 171 -1.05 -9.87 10.67
CA PHE A 171 -2.21 -8.97 10.67
C PHE A 171 -1.94 -7.69 11.46
N VAL A 172 -1.51 -7.82 12.73
CA VAL A 172 -1.23 -6.67 13.59
C VAL A 172 -0.13 -5.77 13.02
N THR A 173 0.87 -6.36 12.38
CA THR A 173 2.00 -5.62 11.77
C THR A 173 1.56 -4.76 10.60
N HIS A 174 0.61 -5.25 9.80
CA HIS A 174 0.13 -4.60 8.57
C HIS A 174 -1.18 -3.82 8.74
N LEU A 175 -1.63 -3.60 9.97
CA LEU A 175 -2.76 -2.70 10.25
C LEU A 175 -2.46 -1.26 9.83
N SER A 176 -3.52 -0.51 9.52
CA SER A 176 -3.40 0.92 9.24
C SER A 176 -2.71 1.67 10.39
N LEU A 177 -1.78 2.56 10.03
CA LEU A 177 -1.05 3.43 10.96
C LEU A 177 -1.97 4.42 11.67
N PHE A 178 -2.99 4.87 10.95
CA PHE A 178 -3.94 5.87 11.37
C PHE A 178 -5.36 5.31 11.22
N GLN A 179 -6.25 5.72 12.10
CA GLN A 179 -7.65 5.34 12.07
C GLN A 179 -8.53 6.58 12.28
N ASP A 180 -9.67 6.60 11.60
CA ASP A 180 -10.80 7.40 12.02
C ASP A 180 -11.56 6.70 13.15
N ARG A 181 -12.49 7.40 13.77
CA ARG A 181 -13.46 6.81 14.67
C ARG A 181 -14.85 7.17 14.18
N GLY A 182 -15.80 6.25 14.26
CA GLY A 182 -17.16 6.49 13.76
C GLY A 182 -17.89 7.65 14.44
N ASP A 183 -17.40 8.16 15.57
CA ASP A 183 -17.92 9.31 16.31
C ASP A 183 -17.23 10.64 15.96
N THR A 184 -16.13 10.65 15.20
CA THR A 184 -15.38 11.87 14.88
C THR A 184 -14.75 11.85 13.49
N GLU A 185 -14.66 13.00 12.83
CA GLU A 185 -13.85 13.18 11.61
C GLU A 185 -12.34 13.34 11.91
N GLN A 186 -11.87 12.87 13.07
CA GLN A 186 -10.48 13.03 13.51
C GLN A 186 -9.63 11.80 13.18
N ILE A 187 -8.35 12.05 12.91
CA ILE A 187 -7.37 10.99 12.67
C ILE A 187 -6.60 10.68 13.96
N PHE A 188 -6.61 9.41 14.36
CA PHE A 188 -5.91 8.92 15.54
C PHE A 188 -4.77 7.97 15.16
N PRO A 189 -3.58 8.09 15.80
CA PRO A 189 -2.58 7.04 15.71
C PRO A 189 -3.05 5.73 16.30
N ARG A 190 -2.66 4.63 15.67
CA ARG A 190 -2.71 3.31 16.28
C ARG A 190 -1.50 3.12 17.21
N ALA A 191 -1.74 2.56 18.39
CA ALA A 191 -0.66 2.05 19.24
C ALA A 191 -0.05 0.80 18.59
N VAL A 192 1.25 0.81 18.35
CA VAL A 192 1.98 -0.30 17.73
C VAL A 192 2.87 -0.97 18.78
N ARG A 193 2.73 -2.29 18.94
CA ARG A 193 3.49 -3.06 19.93
C ARG A 193 4.99 -2.91 19.70
N GLY A 194 5.73 -2.68 20.78
CA GLY A 194 7.19 -2.53 20.75
C GLY A 194 7.68 -1.16 20.28
N ARG A 195 6.79 -0.19 20.03
CA ARG A 195 7.16 1.19 19.62
C ARG A 195 6.87 2.18 20.74
N SER A 196 7.70 3.20 20.87
CA SER A 196 7.51 4.21 21.91
C SER A 196 6.32 5.13 21.58
N PRO A 197 5.51 5.50 22.58
CA PRO A 197 4.45 6.50 22.40
C PRO A 197 4.96 7.83 21.83
N GLU A 198 6.19 8.22 22.21
CA GLU A 198 6.84 9.43 21.74
C GLU A 198 7.12 9.38 20.24
N ASN A 199 7.63 8.25 19.72
CA ASN A 199 7.89 8.09 18.29
C ASN A 199 6.59 8.02 17.49
N ILE A 200 5.55 7.35 18.01
CA ILE A 200 4.23 7.33 17.37
C ILE A 200 3.64 8.75 17.28
N LYS A 201 3.71 9.53 18.36
CA LYS A 201 3.24 10.92 18.37
C LYS A 201 4.04 11.79 17.39
N LYS A 202 5.37 11.65 17.38
CA LYS A 202 6.25 12.37 16.45
C LYS A 202 5.95 12.01 14.99
N LEU A 203 5.72 10.73 14.71
CA LEU A 203 5.34 10.22 13.38
C LEU A 203 4.07 10.90 12.90
N VAL A 204 2.97 10.85 13.65
CA VAL A 204 1.69 11.46 13.26
C VAL A 204 1.85 12.94 12.95
N ASN A 205 2.45 13.69 13.88
CA ASN A 205 2.60 15.14 13.75
C ASN A 205 3.42 15.52 12.53
N THR A 206 4.54 14.80 12.30
CA THR A 206 5.43 15.09 11.17
C THR A 206 4.81 14.61 9.85
N PHE A 207 4.05 13.52 9.86
CA PHE A 207 3.43 12.96 8.66
C PHE A 207 2.38 13.92 8.13
N PHE A 208 1.42 14.29 8.98
CA PHE A 208 0.37 15.21 8.60
C PHE A 208 0.90 16.62 8.39
N GLY A 209 1.89 17.07 9.16
CA GLY A 209 2.60 18.32 8.86
C GLY A 209 3.21 18.33 7.45
N GLY A 210 3.81 17.22 7.03
CA GLY A 210 4.31 17.03 5.65
C GLY A 210 3.20 17.05 4.60
N MET A 211 2.05 16.43 4.89
CA MET A 211 0.88 16.44 3.99
C MET A 211 0.33 17.86 3.80
N LEU A 212 0.30 18.69 4.85
CA LEU A 212 -0.12 20.10 4.74
C LEU A 212 0.82 20.90 3.82
N VAL A 213 2.13 20.71 3.97
CA VAL A 213 3.11 21.39 3.11
C VAL A 213 2.99 20.92 1.67
N PHE A 214 2.75 19.63 1.44
CA PHE A 214 2.55 19.08 0.10
C PHE A 214 1.29 19.64 -0.57
N ASP A 215 0.17 19.71 0.16
CA ASP A 215 -1.08 20.29 -0.33
C ASP A 215 -0.90 21.77 -0.72
N LEU A 216 -0.27 22.58 0.15
CA LEU A 216 0.02 23.98 -0.19
C LEU A 216 0.96 24.12 -1.39
N ALA A 217 1.95 23.23 -1.53
CA ALA A 217 2.83 23.24 -2.70
C ALA A 217 2.06 22.93 -3.99
N LEU A 218 1.13 21.97 -3.96
CA LEU A 218 0.24 21.68 -5.09
C LEU A 218 -0.66 22.86 -5.43
N GLN A 219 -1.29 23.48 -4.43
CA GLN A 219 -2.11 24.68 -4.63
C GLN A 219 -1.30 25.81 -5.28
N TRP A 220 -0.07 26.04 -4.81
CA TRP A 220 0.79 27.09 -5.38
C TRP A 220 1.13 26.84 -6.86
N VAL A 221 1.39 25.58 -7.22
CA VAL A 221 1.82 25.23 -8.58
C VAL A 221 0.64 25.15 -9.56
N LEU A 222 -0.51 24.65 -9.12
CA LEU A 222 -1.61 24.26 -10.01
C LEU A 222 -2.80 25.22 -9.97
N GLU A 223 -2.95 26.03 -8.92
CA GLU A 223 -4.15 26.81 -8.69
C GLU A 223 -3.86 28.31 -8.61
N PRO A 224 -4.59 29.15 -9.37
CA PRO A 224 -4.50 30.59 -9.20
C PRO A 224 -5.24 31.04 -7.93
N GLY A 225 -4.66 31.99 -7.19
CA GLY A 225 -5.31 32.65 -6.06
C GLY A 225 -4.65 32.39 -4.71
N PRO A 226 -5.29 32.82 -3.60
CA PRO A 226 -4.78 32.60 -2.25
C PRO A 226 -4.89 31.14 -1.80
N PHE A 227 -4.03 30.74 -0.87
CA PHE A 227 -4.09 29.41 -0.26
C PHE A 227 -5.42 29.16 0.45
N ARG A 228 -5.95 27.96 0.24
CA ARG A 228 -7.11 27.40 0.94
C ARG A 228 -6.60 26.56 2.11
N TYR A 229 -6.97 26.95 3.33
CA TYR A 229 -6.56 26.26 4.56
C TYR A 229 -7.71 25.43 5.15
N ASP A 230 -8.30 24.55 4.35
CA ASP A 230 -9.33 23.62 4.83
C ASP A 230 -8.68 22.33 5.35
N PHE A 231 -8.45 22.29 6.66
CA PHE A 231 -7.87 21.13 7.35
C PHE A 231 -8.88 20.41 8.24
N LYS A 232 -10.18 20.56 7.96
CA LYS A 232 -11.24 19.88 8.72
C LYS A 232 -11.05 18.36 8.71
N TRP A 233 -10.60 17.81 7.59
CA TRP A 233 -10.32 16.37 7.44
C TRP A 233 -9.25 15.84 8.42
N LEU A 234 -8.40 16.70 8.97
CA LEU A 234 -7.35 16.31 9.92
C LEU A 234 -7.80 16.41 11.37
N THR A 235 -8.60 17.43 11.70
CA THR A 235 -8.95 17.79 13.10
C THR A 235 -10.42 17.61 13.43
N GLY A 236 -11.28 17.35 12.45
CA GLY A 236 -12.72 17.42 12.54
C GLY A 236 -13.28 18.80 12.89
N LYS A 237 -12.44 19.86 12.85
CA LYS A 237 -12.83 21.23 13.24
C LYS A 237 -12.83 22.13 12.01
N SER A 238 -13.83 23.00 11.93
CA SER A 238 -13.86 24.12 10.97
C SER A 238 -12.86 25.21 11.32
N GLU A 239 -12.57 25.39 12.61
CA GLU A 239 -11.60 26.38 13.11
C GLU A 239 -10.24 25.72 13.40
N ASN A 240 -9.26 25.98 12.54
CA ASN A 240 -7.92 25.36 12.58
C ASN A 240 -6.79 26.38 12.74
N ALA A 241 -6.98 27.44 13.53
CA ALA A 241 -6.05 28.57 13.64
C ALA A 241 -4.57 28.17 13.88
N ALA A 242 -4.32 27.16 14.71
CA ALA A 242 -2.96 26.66 14.98
C ALA A 242 -2.33 25.94 13.77
N LEU A 243 -3.11 25.19 12.99
CA LEU A 243 -2.63 24.55 11.76
C LEU A 243 -2.45 25.57 10.64
N ILE A 244 -3.35 26.56 10.55
CA ILE A 244 -3.22 27.69 9.62
C ILE A 244 -1.93 28.44 9.93
N ALA A 245 -1.63 28.70 11.20
CA ALA A 245 -0.37 29.33 11.61
C ALA A 245 0.84 28.49 11.22
N LEU A 246 0.84 27.18 11.52
CA LEU A 246 1.91 26.26 11.15
C LEU A 246 2.15 26.22 9.62
N ALA A 247 1.07 26.18 8.84
CA ALA A 247 1.11 26.14 7.38
C ALA A 247 1.55 27.50 6.79
N SER A 248 1.14 28.60 7.41
CA SER A 248 1.57 29.97 7.07
C SER A 248 3.05 30.21 7.37
N ASP A 249 3.56 29.70 8.50
CA ASP A 249 4.97 29.83 8.85
C ASP A 249 5.87 28.93 7.99
N SER A 250 5.39 27.72 7.66
CA SER A 250 6.10 26.79 6.77
C SER A 250 6.18 27.32 5.34
N SER A 251 5.09 27.93 4.84
CA SER A 251 5.10 28.62 3.54
C SER A 251 6.04 29.82 3.57
N ARG A 252 5.98 30.69 4.59
CA ARG A 252 6.90 31.85 4.72
C ARG A 252 8.38 31.46 4.78
N SER A 253 8.73 30.39 5.50
CA SER A 253 10.10 29.84 5.54
C SER A 253 10.56 29.34 4.16
N THR A 254 9.64 28.78 3.38
CA THR A 254 9.91 28.31 2.01
C THR A 254 9.98 29.47 1.01
N THR A 255 9.13 30.50 1.16
CA THR A 255 9.17 31.73 0.37
C THR A 255 10.44 32.56 0.65
N ALA A 256 10.99 32.49 1.87
CA ALA A 256 12.22 33.18 2.25
C ALA A 256 13.51 32.62 1.61
N ARG A 257 13.46 31.49 0.87
CA ARG A 257 14.61 30.91 0.17
C ARG A 257 14.61 31.04 -1.35
N ILE A 258 13.62 31.73 -1.95
CA ILE A 258 13.53 31.92 -3.41
C ILE A 258 13.59 33.42 -3.81
N LEU A 259 13.70 34.33 -2.85
CA LEU A 259 13.90 35.76 -3.10
C LEU A 259 15.21 36.27 -2.47
N THR A 260 16.33 35.72 -2.91
CA THR A 260 17.58 36.48 -2.98
C THR A 260 17.93 36.56 -4.47
N PRO A 261 17.81 37.73 -5.12
CA PRO A 261 18.32 37.87 -6.47
C PRO A 261 19.84 37.73 -6.41
N ALA A 262 20.39 36.89 -7.28
CA ALA A 262 21.78 37.01 -7.68
C ALA A 262 21.98 38.39 -8.31
N LEU A 263 22.64 39.28 -7.57
CA LEU A 263 23.50 40.36 -8.06
C LEU A 263 24.65 40.51 -7.06
#